data_AF-A0A918R3B4-F1
#
_entry.id   AF-A0A918R3B4-F1
#
_cell.length_a   1.000
_cell.length_b   1.000
_cell.length_c   1.000
_cell.angle_alpha   90.00
_cell.angle_beta   90.00
_cell.angle_gamma   90.00
#
_symmetry.space_group_name_H-M   'P 1'
#
loop_
_entity.id
_entity.type
_entity.pdbx_description
1 polymer ?
#
loop_
_entity_poly.entity_id
_entity_poly.type
_entity_poly.pdbx_seq_one_letter_code
_entity_poly.pdbx_strand_id
1 'polypeptide(L)'
;MIVTLTFHSAFRVGTGDADGTAHATVDRDDPVPASSLKGLMRASAERLLPYRPEVVAAVFGAPRRPCPWHWSPARFDRSPETYGPETYRQEACGRQTYGQEREADQGRDPQAQDPGPDPDVTPPVTRRARVGLDPATGTALGDHLVIAEEMSAATARFTVTRVGPLPLAPDGRPWLGLTEEDHFAVLACAAAGVHELGAGRRRGLGWVSCETAEPRLDDALLARFDRLATALPDDAPADGAPMDGAPMDGTPAGGAPVDDAPSNGRDTTGRASDSAPDTTPAEGAR
;
A
#
# COMPACT_ATOMS: atom_id res chain seq x y z
N MET A 1 17.46 8.51 4.49
CA MET A 1 17.62 7.24 3.74
C MET A 1 16.93 7.37 2.40
N ILE A 2 17.60 7.00 1.31
CA ILE A 2 17.01 6.94 -0.04
C ILE A 2 16.80 5.46 -0.38
N VAL A 3 15.62 5.12 -0.89
CA VAL A 3 15.28 3.78 -1.37
C VAL A 3 15.08 3.85 -2.87
N THR A 4 15.76 2.98 -3.60
CA THR A 4 15.55 2.76 -5.04
C THR A 4 14.66 1.54 -5.22
N LEU A 5 13.60 1.70 -6.00
CA LEU A 5 12.79 0.61 -6.53
C LEU A 5 13.26 0.26 -7.94
N THR A 6 13.47 -1.01 -8.21
CA THR A 6 13.69 -1.56 -9.57
C THR A 6 12.52 -2.46 -9.91
N PHE A 7 11.73 -2.07 -10.91
CA PHE A 7 10.53 -2.81 -11.29
C PHE A 7 10.88 -3.88 -12.34
N HIS A 8 10.34 -5.07 -12.12
CA HIS A 8 10.52 -6.23 -13.01
C HIS A 8 9.26 -6.56 -13.82
N SER A 9 8.18 -5.82 -13.57
CA SER A 9 6.89 -5.97 -14.25
C SER A 9 6.09 -4.67 -14.14
N ALA A 10 5.03 -4.54 -14.95
CA ALA A 10 4.05 -3.49 -14.77
C ALA A 10 3.42 -3.57 -13.37
N PHE A 11 3.10 -2.43 -12.78
CA PHE A 11 2.52 -2.33 -11.45
C PHE A 11 1.19 -1.57 -11.48
N ARG A 12 0.40 -1.73 -10.42
CA ARG A 12 -0.87 -1.02 -10.25
C ARG A 12 -1.09 -0.67 -8.79
N VAL A 13 -0.96 0.59 -8.45
CA VAL A 13 -1.45 1.13 -7.17
C VAL A 13 -2.79 1.79 -7.46
N GLY A 14 -3.86 1.20 -6.94
CA GLY A 14 -5.21 1.66 -7.24
C GLY A 14 -5.58 2.89 -6.43
N THR A 15 -6.33 3.80 -7.05
CA THR A 15 -6.95 4.97 -6.41
C THR A 15 -8.14 4.59 -5.51
N GLY A 16 -8.76 3.44 -5.79
CA GLY A 16 -10.04 3.04 -5.20
C GLY A 16 -11.25 3.45 -6.06
N ASP A 17 -11.02 4.22 -7.13
CA ASP A 17 -12.05 4.75 -8.00
C ASP A 17 -12.03 4.12 -9.40
N ALA A 18 -13.21 3.94 -9.98
CA ALA A 18 -13.37 3.68 -11.40
C ALA A 18 -13.61 5.01 -12.10
N ASP A 19 -12.87 5.27 -13.18
CA ASP A 19 -13.29 6.28 -14.15
C ASP A 19 -14.11 5.56 -15.23
N GLY A 20 -15.00 6.25 -15.94
CA GLY A 20 -15.88 5.62 -16.95
C GLY A 20 -15.17 4.88 -18.10
N THR A 21 -13.85 4.72 -18.04
CA THR A 21 -13.01 4.05 -19.03
C THR A 21 -12.32 2.78 -18.50
N ALA A 22 -12.18 2.60 -17.19
CA ALA A 22 -11.62 1.41 -16.56
C ALA A 22 -12.24 1.12 -15.18
N HIS A 23 -12.39 -0.16 -14.86
CA HIS A 23 -12.92 -0.62 -13.56
C HIS A 23 -11.92 -0.45 -12.42
N ALA A 24 -10.63 -0.36 -12.75
CA ALA A 24 -9.56 -0.11 -11.80
C ALA A 24 -8.56 0.85 -12.45
N THR A 25 -8.49 2.06 -11.91
CA THR A 25 -7.63 3.14 -12.41
C THR A 25 -6.35 3.26 -11.58
N VAL A 26 -5.37 3.97 -12.14
CA VAL A 26 -4.13 4.38 -11.47
C VAL A 26 -4.12 5.89 -11.31
N ASP A 27 -3.49 6.38 -10.25
CA ASP A 27 -3.25 7.81 -10.09
C ASP A 27 -2.05 8.20 -10.98
N ARG A 28 -2.24 9.14 -11.91
CA ARG A 28 -1.17 9.60 -12.81
C ARG A 28 -0.29 10.67 -12.17
N ASP A 29 -0.81 11.37 -11.17
CA ASP A 29 -0.13 12.48 -10.50
C ASP A 29 0.62 11.99 -9.25
N ASP A 30 0.15 10.92 -8.62
CA ASP A 30 0.85 10.21 -7.54
C ASP A 30 0.87 8.68 -7.75
N PRO A 31 1.64 8.16 -8.73
CA PRO A 31 1.62 6.74 -9.12
C PRO A 31 1.91 5.76 -7.99
N VAL A 32 2.77 6.16 -7.04
CA VAL A 32 3.12 5.36 -5.87
C VAL A 32 3.19 6.29 -4.65
N PRO A 33 2.05 6.47 -3.96
CA PRO A 33 1.92 7.39 -2.85
C PRO A 33 2.80 7.04 -1.66
N ALA A 34 3.20 8.06 -0.90
CA ALA A 34 3.95 7.92 0.35
C ALA A 34 3.26 6.97 1.36
N SER A 35 1.93 7.01 1.44
CA SER A 35 1.13 6.14 2.31
C SER A 35 1.23 4.67 1.89
N SER A 36 1.24 4.40 0.59
CA SER A 36 1.40 3.06 0.02
C SER A 36 2.81 2.51 0.30
N LEU A 37 3.85 3.34 0.13
CA LEU A 37 5.24 2.97 0.44
C LEU A 37 5.44 2.66 1.92
N LYS A 38 4.93 3.53 2.80
CA LYS A 38 4.97 3.32 4.25
C LYS A 38 4.24 2.03 4.63
N GLY A 39 3.03 1.82 4.11
CA GLY A 39 2.25 0.62 4.39
C GLY A 39 2.94 -0.66 3.90
N LEU A 40 3.55 -0.61 2.72
CA LEU A 40 4.30 -1.72 2.15
C LEU A 40 5.53 -2.09 3.00
N MET A 41 6.36 -1.11 3.35
CA MET A 41 7.54 -1.36 4.17
C MET A 41 7.15 -1.78 5.59
N ARG A 42 6.05 -1.25 6.15
CA ARG A 42 5.51 -1.73 7.43
C ARG A 42 5.14 -3.21 7.35
N ALA A 43 4.38 -3.62 6.33
CA ALA A 43 3.97 -5.02 6.15
C ALA A 43 5.18 -5.95 5.97
N SER A 44 6.23 -5.48 5.28
CA SER A 44 7.51 -6.19 5.18
C SER A 44 8.16 -6.34 6.56
N ALA A 45 8.25 -5.26 7.35
CA ALA A 45 8.80 -5.30 8.71
C ALA A 45 8.01 -6.23 9.65
N GLU A 46 6.67 -6.21 9.59
CA GLU A 46 5.80 -7.11 10.38
C GLU A 46 6.05 -8.58 10.08
N ARG A 47 6.36 -8.92 8.82
CA ARG A 47 6.76 -10.28 8.42
C ARG A 47 8.14 -10.67 8.92
N LEU A 48 9.09 -9.73 8.93
CA LEU A 48 10.46 -9.98 9.37
C LEU A 48 10.60 -9.99 10.90
N LEU A 49 9.71 -9.28 11.61
CA LEU A 49 9.68 -9.15 13.06
C LEU A 49 8.34 -9.64 13.66
N PRO A 50 7.91 -10.90 13.39
CA PRO A 50 6.58 -11.37 13.75
C PRO A 50 6.30 -11.40 15.26
N TYR A 51 7.35 -11.46 16.08
CA TYR A 51 7.26 -11.50 17.54
C TYR A 51 7.63 -10.17 18.22
N ARG A 52 7.90 -9.11 17.43
CA ARG A 52 8.34 -7.80 17.93
C ARG A 52 7.48 -6.64 17.36
N PRO A 53 6.14 -6.68 17.49
CA PRO A 53 5.25 -5.65 16.96
C PRO A 53 5.51 -4.26 17.56
N GLU A 54 6.05 -4.19 18.78
CA GLU A 54 6.43 -2.96 19.44
C GLU A 54 7.62 -2.27 18.75
N VAL A 55 8.59 -3.02 18.23
CA VAL A 55 9.70 -2.46 17.43
C VAL A 55 9.16 -1.88 16.12
N VAL A 56 8.25 -2.59 15.45
CA VAL A 56 7.58 -2.08 14.24
C VAL A 56 6.79 -0.81 14.54
N ALA A 57 6.06 -0.77 15.66
CA ALA A 57 5.32 0.42 16.10
C ALA A 57 6.25 1.61 16.40
N ALA A 58 7.50 1.37 16.84
CA ALA A 58 8.48 2.42 17.11
C ALA A 58 8.89 3.14 15.82
N VAL A 59 9.06 2.35 14.76
CA VAL A 59 9.54 2.82 13.47
C VAL A 59 8.40 3.38 12.63
N PHE A 60 7.30 2.64 12.46
CA PHE A 60 6.22 3.02 11.53
C PHE A 60 5.07 3.80 12.20
N GLY A 61 5.10 3.93 13.53
CA GLY A 61 4.03 4.53 14.32
C GLY A 61 2.86 3.57 14.58
N ALA A 62 1.96 3.99 15.47
CA ALA A 62 0.75 3.29 15.88
C ALA A 62 -0.41 4.29 16.06
N PRO A 63 -1.68 3.87 16.21
CA PRO A 63 -2.82 4.79 16.33
C PRO A 63 -2.66 5.89 17.39
N ARG A 64 -1.95 5.60 18.49
CA ARG A 64 -1.67 6.56 19.57
C ARG A 64 -0.22 7.06 19.61
N ARG A 65 0.60 6.69 18.61
CA ARG A 65 2.02 7.07 18.55
C ARG A 65 2.38 7.56 17.15
N PRO A 66 2.73 8.85 16.99
CA PRO A 66 3.10 9.38 15.69
C PRO A 66 4.34 8.67 15.15
N CYS A 67 4.41 8.59 13.83
CA CYS A 67 5.58 8.05 13.13
C CYS A 67 6.70 9.11 13.15
N PRO A 68 7.92 8.78 13.60
CA PRO A 68 9.03 9.74 13.62
C PRO A 68 9.61 10.02 12.22
N TRP A 69 9.23 9.21 11.23
CA TRP A 69 9.71 9.28 9.85
C TRP A 69 8.65 9.82 8.89
N HIS A 70 9.08 10.70 8.00
CA HIS A 70 8.35 11.16 6.84
C HIS A 70 8.77 10.36 5.59
N TRP A 71 7.82 10.16 4.69
CA TRP A 71 7.97 9.39 3.47
C TRP A 71 7.62 10.30 2.29
N SER A 72 8.52 10.45 1.32
CA SER A 72 8.14 11.08 0.05
C SER A 72 7.33 10.11 -0.82
N PRO A 73 6.50 10.59 -1.75
CA PRO A 73 6.04 9.75 -2.86
C PRO A 73 7.23 9.25 -3.69
N ALA A 74 7.01 8.22 -4.50
CA ALA A 74 8.03 7.76 -5.43
C ALA A 74 8.17 8.73 -6.61
N ARG A 75 9.41 9.00 -6.98
CA ARG A 75 9.81 9.77 -8.16
C ARG A 75 10.41 8.82 -9.18
N PHE A 76 10.02 8.94 -10.43
CA PHE A 76 10.41 7.98 -11.47
C PHE A 76 11.51 8.56 -12.35
N ASP A 77 12.56 7.77 -12.56
CA ASP A 77 13.61 8.12 -13.51
C ASP A 77 13.06 7.94 -14.94
N ARG A 78 13.64 8.63 -15.93
CA ARG A 78 13.26 8.40 -17.33
C ARG A 78 13.56 6.96 -17.72
N SER A 79 12.51 6.16 -17.92
CA SER A 79 12.66 4.82 -18.45
C SER A 79 13.14 4.90 -19.91
N PRO A 80 14.23 4.21 -20.30
CA PRO A 80 14.52 3.98 -21.71
C PRO A 80 13.47 3.00 -22.23
N GLU A 81 12.52 3.52 -23.02
CA GLU A 81 11.63 2.78 -23.91
C GLU A 81 10.78 1.65 -23.30
N THR A 82 9.48 1.91 -23.29
CA THR A 82 8.38 1.02 -22.91
C THR A 82 8.56 -0.42 -23.41
N TYR A 83 8.53 -1.39 -22.49
CA TYR A 83 8.21 -2.80 -22.78
C TYR A 83 6.74 -2.88 -23.24
N GLY A 84 6.48 -2.48 -24.48
CA GLY A 84 5.18 -2.58 -25.13
C GLY A 84 5.02 -3.97 -25.77
N PRO A 85 3.80 -4.52 -25.85
CA PRO A 85 3.53 -5.77 -26.56
C PRO A 85 3.72 -5.67 -28.10
N GLU A 86 4.14 -4.53 -28.64
CA GLU A 86 4.33 -4.33 -30.08
C GLU A 86 5.58 -5.01 -30.64
N THR A 87 6.57 -5.35 -29.82
CA THR A 87 7.77 -6.07 -30.25
C THR A 87 7.51 -7.51 -30.72
N TYR A 88 6.34 -8.09 -30.42
CA TYR A 88 5.98 -9.41 -30.94
C TYR A 88 5.31 -9.41 -32.32
N ARG A 89 4.91 -8.26 -32.88
CA ARG A 89 4.15 -8.22 -34.14
C ARG A 89 5.01 -8.00 -35.39
N GLN A 90 6.25 -7.51 -35.27
CA GLN A 90 7.00 -7.02 -36.43
C GLN A 90 8.06 -7.97 -37.03
N GLU A 91 8.49 -9.03 -36.36
CA GLU A 91 9.54 -9.91 -36.91
C GLU A 91 9.02 -11.02 -37.84
N ALA A 92 7.72 -11.12 -38.08
CA ALA A 92 7.15 -12.14 -38.99
C ALA A 92 6.96 -11.67 -40.44
N CYS A 93 7.20 -10.40 -40.79
CA CYS A 93 6.97 -9.95 -42.17
C CYS A 93 7.76 -8.67 -42.52
N GLY A 94 8.87 -8.79 -43.26
CA GLY A 94 9.36 -7.66 -44.05
C GLY A 94 10.87 -7.56 -44.29
N ARG A 95 11.32 -8.20 -45.37
CA ARG A 95 12.36 -7.76 -46.32
C ARG A 95 13.43 -6.76 -45.83
N GLN A 96 14.66 -7.29 -45.82
CA GLN A 96 15.90 -6.56 -46.03
C GLN A 96 15.81 -5.57 -47.21
N THR A 97 16.16 -4.31 -46.95
CA THR A 97 16.85 -3.46 -47.92
C THR A 97 18.02 -2.79 -47.21
N TYR A 98 19.21 -3.32 -47.48
CA TYR A 98 20.49 -2.65 -47.26
C TYR A 98 20.55 -1.41 -48.15
N GLY A 99 20.92 -0.26 -47.59
CA GLY A 99 21.19 0.91 -48.40
C GLY A 99 21.39 2.19 -47.61
N GLN A 100 22.66 2.58 -47.55
CA GLN A 100 23.15 3.96 -47.66
C GLN A 100 23.59 4.69 -46.39
N GLU A 101 24.91 4.72 -46.28
CA GLU A 101 25.77 5.59 -45.49
C GLU A 101 25.42 7.08 -45.69
N ARG A 102 25.52 7.85 -44.61
CA ARG A 102 26.12 9.19 -44.64
C ARG A 102 26.86 9.47 -43.34
N GLU A 103 28.19 9.47 -43.46
CA GLU A 103 29.08 10.29 -42.67
C GLU A 103 28.69 11.77 -42.81
N ALA A 104 28.63 12.50 -41.70
CA ALA A 104 29.52 13.63 -41.45
C ALA A 104 29.11 14.37 -40.16
N ASP A 105 30.11 14.57 -39.31
CA ASP A 105 30.47 15.88 -38.75
C ASP A 105 30.18 16.16 -37.25
N GLN A 106 31.24 16.76 -36.68
CA GLN A 106 31.33 17.62 -35.51
C GLN A 106 31.53 16.98 -34.14
N GLY A 107 32.82 16.96 -33.77
CA GLY A 107 33.27 16.89 -32.39
C GLY A 107 32.61 17.96 -31.52
N ARG A 108 32.12 17.51 -30.38
CA ARG A 108 31.79 18.34 -29.23
C ARG A 108 32.29 17.59 -28.00
N ASP A 109 33.17 18.25 -27.26
CA ASP A 109 33.65 17.82 -25.95
C ASP A 109 32.49 17.32 -25.07
N PRO A 110 32.57 16.12 -24.46
CA PRO A 110 31.69 15.77 -23.37
C PRO A 110 32.25 16.44 -22.10
N GLN A 111 32.06 17.76 -21.98
CA GLN A 111 31.96 18.30 -20.63
C GLN A 111 30.73 17.63 -20.01
N ALA A 112 31.01 16.69 -19.10
CA ALA A 112 30.05 16.07 -18.22
C ALA A 112 29.28 17.18 -17.49
N GLN A 113 28.19 17.60 -18.10
CA GLN A 113 27.13 18.30 -17.42
C GLN A 113 26.62 17.30 -16.41
N ASP A 114 26.93 17.59 -15.16
CA ASP A 114 26.26 17.04 -13.99
C ASP A 114 24.75 17.01 -14.32
N PRO A 115 24.14 15.83 -14.51
CA PRO A 115 22.73 15.78 -14.87
C PRO A 115 21.98 16.34 -13.66
N GLY A 116 21.47 17.57 -13.82
CA GLY A 116 20.51 18.13 -12.87
C GLY A 116 19.40 17.12 -12.58
N PRO A 117 18.71 17.23 -11.43
CA PRO A 117 17.79 16.21 -10.95
C PRO A 117 16.87 15.73 -12.08
N ASP A 118 16.99 14.45 -12.42
CA ASP A 118 16.27 13.80 -13.53
C ASP A 118 14.78 14.18 -13.41
N PRO A 119 14.14 14.76 -14.45
CA PRO A 119 12.75 15.17 -14.35
C PRO A 119 11.89 14.00 -13.89
N ASP A 120 11.08 14.22 -12.85
CA ASP A 120 10.09 13.26 -12.39
C ASP A 120 9.11 12.96 -13.53
N VAL A 121 9.27 11.80 -14.17
CA VAL A 121 8.50 11.44 -15.36
C VAL A 121 7.34 10.54 -14.97
N THR A 122 6.11 10.95 -15.27
CA THR A 122 4.95 10.10 -15.12
C THR A 122 5.11 8.81 -15.96
N PRO A 123 5.07 7.63 -15.35
CA PRO A 123 5.16 6.36 -16.08
C PRO A 123 4.03 6.21 -17.10
N PRO A 124 4.29 5.61 -18.28
CA PRO A 124 3.23 5.33 -19.25
C PRO A 124 2.17 4.41 -18.66
N VAL A 125 0.91 4.71 -18.96
CA VAL A 125 -0.26 3.91 -18.55
C VAL A 125 -0.70 3.02 -19.71
N THR A 126 -0.84 1.73 -19.43
CA THR A 126 -1.41 0.73 -20.35
C THR A 126 -2.73 0.20 -19.80
N ARG A 127 -3.67 -0.11 -20.69
CA ARG A 127 -4.93 -0.77 -20.33
C ARG A 127 -4.86 -2.25 -20.62
N ARG A 128 -5.30 -3.05 -19.67
CA ARG A 128 -5.36 -4.49 -19.78
C ARG A 128 -6.77 -4.99 -19.53
N ALA A 129 -7.33 -5.66 -20.53
CA ALA A 129 -8.57 -6.39 -20.41
C ALA A 129 -8.32 -7.78 -19.82
N ARG A 130 -9.27 -8.25 -19.01
CA ARG A 130 -9.28 -9.58 -18.41
C ARG A 130 -10.67 -10.15 -18.52
N VAL A 131 -10.77 -11.43 -18.84
CA VAL A 131 -12.03 -12.17 -18.87
C VAL A 131 -11.98 -13.32 -17.88
N GLY A 132 -13.07 -13.55 -17.15
CA GLY A 132 -13.27 -14.80 -16.44
C GLY A 132 -13.57 -15.92 -17.44
N LEU A 133 -12.98 -17.09 -17.26
CA LEU A 133 -13.27 -18.26 -18.07
C LEU A 133 -14.02 -19.30 -17.23
N ASP A 134 -15.03 -19.92 -17.81
CA ASP A 134 -15.68 -21.09 -17.25
C ASP A 134 -14.71 -22.29 -17.33
N PRO A 135 -14.35 -22.94 -16.21
CA PRO A 135 -13.40 -24.03 -16.22
C PRO A 135 -13.92 -25.30 -16.93
N ALA A 136 -15.23 -25.50 -17.03
CA ALA A 136 -15.81 -26.67 -17.66
C ALA A 136 -15.86 -26.55 -19.19
N THR A 137 -16.15 -25.34 -19.69
CA THR A 137 -16.39 -25.11 -21.13
C THR A 137 -15.26 -24.33 -21.82
N GLY A 138 -14.42 -23.64 -21.04
CA GLY A 138 -13.39 -22.73 -21.56
C GLY A 138 -13.94 -21.43 -22.14
N THR A 139 -15.26 -21.20 -22.09
CA THR A 139 -15.87 -19.97 -22.62
C THR A 139 -15.72 -18.81 -21.67
N ALA A 140 -15.75 -17.58 -22.19
CA ALA A 140 -15.80 -16.40 -21.35
C ALA A 140 -17.10 -16.37 -20.55
N LEU A 141 -17.00 -16.14 -19.25
CA LEU A 141 -18.15 -15.88 -18.39
C LEU A 141 -18.77 -14.53 -18.78
N GLY A 142 -20.10 -14.47 -18.88
CA GLY A 142 -20.84 -13.22 -19.06
C GLY A 142 -20.55 -12.26 -17.91
N ASP A 143 -20.50 -10.96 -18.18
CA ASP A 143 -20.22 -9.89 -17.19
C ASP A 143 -18.90 -10.01 -16.42
N HIS A 144 -17.96 -10.82 -16.90
CA HIS A 144 -16.64 -11.01 -16.27
C HIS A 144 -15.50 -10.32 -17.06
N LEU A 145 -15.82 -9.31 -17.87
CA LEU A 145 -14.82 -8.45 -18.51
C LEU A 145 -14.39 -7.34 -17.55
N VAL A 146 -13.13 -7.36 -17.14
CA VAL A 146 -12.52 -6.31 -16.32
C VAL A 146 -11.44 -5.61 -17.13
N ILE A 147 -11.60 -4.31 -17.32
CA ILE A 147 -10.55 -3.43 -17.87
C ILE A 147 -9.89 -2.72 -16.71
N ALA A 148 -8.56 -2.81 -16.63
CA ALA A 148 -7.76 -2.14 -15.61
C ALA A 148 -6.58 -1.39 -16.23
N GLU A 149 -6.19 -0.30 -15.59
CA GLU A 149 -4.96 0.43 -15.90
C GLU A 149 -3.77 -0.13 -15.12
N GLU A 150 -2.60 -0.15 -15.76
CA GLU A 150 -1.33 -0.54 -15.19
C GLU A 150 -0.21 0.39 -15.70
N MET A 151 0.83 0.59 -14.90
CA MET A 151 1.97 1.46 -15.21
C MET A 151 3.24 0.65 -15.33
N SER A 152 4.17 1.11 -16.17
CA SER A 152 5.48 0.48 -16.35
C SER A 152 6.59 1.50 -16.19
N ALA A 153 7.57 1.20 -15.35
CA ALA A 153 8.80 1.99 -15.19
C ALA A 153 9.97 1.03 -14.99
N ALA A 154 11.21 1.46 -15.23
CA ALA A 154 12.40 0.68 -14.87
C ALA A 154 12.78 0.90 -13.40
N THR A 155 12.84 2.16 -12.97
CA THR A 155 13.25 2.56 -11.62
C THR A 155 12.39 3.68 -11.06
N ALA A 156 12.32 3.74 -9.74
CA ALA A 156 11.81 4.89 -9.00
C ALA A 156 12.57 5.06 -7.69
N ARG A 157 12.48 6.23 -7.07
CA ARG A 157 13.14 6.54 -5.80
C ARG A 157 12.20 7.25 -4.86
N PHE A 158 12.32 6.96 -3.58
CA PHE A 158 11.70 7.77 -2.54
C PHE A 158 12.65 7.95 -1.37
N THR A 159 12.31 8.90 -0.51
CA THR A 159 13.11 9.28 0.63
C THR A 159 12.35 9.02 1.92
N VAL A 160 13.07 8.52 2.91
CA VAL A 160 12.63 8.40 4.30
C VAL A 160 13.50 9.34 5.13
N THR A 161 12.87 10.36 5.70
CA THR A 161 13.54 11.43 6.46
C THR A 161 13.01 11.50 7.89
N ARG A 162 13.89 11.72 8.86
CA ARG A 162 13.47 11.93 10.25
C ARG A 162 12.85 13.32 10.36
N VAL A 163 11.63 13.41 10.89
CA VAL A 163 10.93 14.70 11.05
C VAL A 163 10.62 15.05 12.51
N GLY A 164 10.80 14.10 13.42
CA GLY A 164 10.57 14.31 14.85
C GLY A 164 11.61 13.60 15.73
N PRO A 165 11.55 13.81 17.05
CA PRO A 165 12.32 13.02 17.99
C PRO A 165 11.91 11.55 17.90
N LEU A 166 12.84 10.64 18.19
CA LEU A 166 12.49 9.23 18.35
C LEU A 166 11.57 9.07 19.57
N PRO A 167 10.67 8.06 19.56
CA PRO A 167 9.80 7.81 20.69
C PRO A 167 10.61 7.65 21.98
N LEU A 168 10.19 8.35 23.04
CA LEU A 168 10.78 8.24 24.37
C LEU A 168 9.83 7.48 25.30
N ALA A 169 10.40 6.73 26.23
CA ALA A 169 9.68 6.18 27.37
C ALA A 169 9.31 7.30 28.38
N PRO A 170 8.40 7.05 29.34
CA PRO A 170 7.99 8.06 30.33
C PRO A 170 9.14 8.65 31.16
N ASP A 171 10.24 7.92 31.28
CA ASP A 171 11.47 8.34 31.98
C ASP A 171 12.43 9.18 31.12
N GLY A 172 12.05 9.50 29.88
CA GLY A 172 12.83 10.29 28.93
C GLY A 172 13.92 9.52 28.18
N ARG A 173 14.07 8.21 28.41
CA ARG A 173 15.00 7.36 27.64
C ARG A 173 14.40 6.97 26.28
N PRO A 174 15.21 6.54 25.29
CA PRO A 174 14.68 5.98 24.05
C PRO A 174 13.73 4.82 24.35
N TRP A 175 12.55 4.85 23.73
CA TRP A 175 11.54 3.82 23.92
C TRP A 175 12.11 2.46 23.48
N LEU A 176 11.95 1.43 24.32
CA LEU A 176 12.56 0.10 24.15
C LEU A 176 14.09 0.11 24.04
N GLY A 177 14.75 1.22 24.43
CA GLY A 177 16.19 1.40 24.24
C GLY A 177 16.62 1.53 22.78
N LEU A 178 15.68 1.73 21.84
CA LEU A 178 15.98 1.77 20.41
C LEU A 178 16.73 3.04 20.03
N THR A 179 17.86 2.85 19.35
CA THR A 179 18.66 3.93 18.78
C THR A 179 18.19 4.29 17.37
N GLU A 180 18.68 5.41 16.84
CA GLU A 180 18.43 5.79 15.44
C GLU A 180 18.97 4.73 14.46
N GLU A 181 20.11 4.13 14.79
CA GLU A 181 20.71 3.05 13.99
C GLU A 181 19.82 1.80 13.97
N ASP A 182 19.10 1.51 15.06
CA ASP A 182 18.15 0.40 15.10
C ASP A 182 16.95 0.67 14.20
N HIS A 183 16.45 1.90 14.19
CA HIS A 183 15.40 2.32 13.27
C HIS A 183 15.86 2.19 11.80
N PHE A 184 17.10 2.60 11.50
CA PHE A 184 17.66 2.46 10.16
C PHE A 184 17.85 1.00 9.75
N ALA A 185 18.28 0.12 10.66
CA ALA A 185 18.36 -1.31 10.38
C ALA A 185 16.98 -1.89 10.04
N VAL A 186 15.95 -1.56 10.81
CA VAL A 186 14.57 -1.99 10.51
C VAL A 186 14.09 -1.47 9.16
N LEU A 187 14.31 -0.18 8.86
CA LEU A 187 13.91 0.41 7.59
C LEU A 187 14.64 -0.22 6.40
N ALA A 188 15.96 -0.45 6.50
CA ALA A 188 16.75 -1.05 5.42
C ALA A 188 16.38 -2.52 5.17
N CYS A 189 16.24 -3.33 6.24
CA CYS A 189 15.78 -4.72 6.12
C CYS A 189 14.35 -4.80 5.60
N ALA A 190 13.46 -3.91 6.07
CA ALA A 190 12.10 -3.82 5.55
C ALA A 190 12.07 -3.50 4.06
N ALA A 191 12.93 -2.58 3.59
CA ALA A 191 13.05 -2.27 2.17
C ALA A 191 13.54 -3.51 1.40
N ALA A 192 14.62 -4.14 1.83
CA ALA A 192 15.17 -5.34 1.19
C ALA A 192 14.17 -6.52 1.13
N GLY A 193 13.25 -6.63 2.10
CA GLY A 193 12.18 -7.64 2.11
C GLY A 193 10.99 -7.34 1.21
N VAL A 194 10.94 -6.18 0.55
CA VAL A 194 9.88 -5.84 -0.41
C VAL A 194 10.18 -6.50 -1.76
N HIS A 195 9.24 -7.33 -2.23
CA HIS A 195 9.34 -8.00 -3.54
C HIS A 195 8.15 -7.71 -4.46
N GLU A 196 7.10 -7.10 -3.94
CA GLU A 196 5.83 -6.88 -4.64
C GLU A 196 5.19 -5.55 -4.22
N LEU A 197 4.65 -4.79 -5.17
CA LEU A 197 3.96 -3.51 -4.99
C LEU A 197 2.54 -3.55 -5.59
N GLY A 198 1.60 -2.86 -4.96
CA GLY A 198 0.26 -2.64 -5.54
C GLY A 198 -0.61 -3.89 -5.59
N ALA A 199 -1.52 -3.95 -6.57
CA ALA A 199 -2.52 -5.00 -6.75
C ALA A 199 -2.20 -5.92 -7.94
N GLY A 200 -2.77 -7.13 -7.96
CA GLY A 200 -2.57 -8.07 -9.07
C GLY A 200 -1.29 -8.90 -8.98
N ARG A 201 -0.66 -8.95 -7.79
CA ARG A 201 0.59 -9.67 -7.48
C ARG A 201 0.61 -11.13 -7.94
N ARG A 202 -0.46 -11.86 -7.63
CA ARG A 202 -0.66 -13.27 -8.04
C ARG A 202 -0.84 -13.47 -9.55
N ARG A 203 -0.84 -12.39 -10.32
CA ARG A 203 -1.03 -12.37 -11.77
C ARG A 203 0.16 -11.75 -12.50
N GLY A 204 1.32 -11.68 -11.82
CA GLY A 204 2.57 -11.19 -12.39
C GLY A 204 2.68 -9.67 -12.50
N LEU A 205 1.92 -8.92 -11.70
CA LEU A 205 2.06 -7.47 -11.59
C LEU A 205 2.80 -7.07 -10.32
N GLY A 206 3.52 -5.95 -10.39
CA GLY A 206 4.10 -5.28 -9.24
C GLY A 206 5.36 -5.91 -8.68
N TRP A 207 5.99 -6.85 -9.40
CA TRP A 207 7.28 -7.40 -8.99
C TRP A 207 8.33 -6.29 -8.99
N VAL A 208 9.01 -6.13 -7.86
CA VAL A 208 9.92 -5.02 -7.60
C VAL A 208 11.02 -5.48 -6.65
N SER A 209 12.21 -4.92 -6.80
CA SER A 209 13.27 -5.01 -5.79
C SER A 209 13.46 -3.63 -5.17
N CYS A 210 13.75 -3.58 -3.88
CA CYS A 210 14.04 -2.32 -3.19
C CYS A 210 15.42 -2.39 -2.55
N GLU A 211 16.21 -1.34 -2.76
CA GLU A 211 17.58 -1.24 -2.28
C GLU A 211 17.83 0.11 -1.60
N THR A 212 18.68 0.10 -0.58
CA THR A 212 19.16 1.32 0.10
C THR A 212 20.65 1.47 -0.12
N ALA A 213 21.07 2.59 -0.68
CA ALA A 213 22.50 2.92 -0.77
C ALA A 213 23.07 3.26 0.62
N GLU A 214 22.32 4.03 1.40
CA GLU A 214 22.67 4.45 2.76
C GLU A 214 21.44 4.41 3.68
N PRO A 215 21.47 3.58 4.75
CA PRO A 215 22.54 2.65 5.09
C PRO A 215 22.65 1.48 4.09
N ARG A 216 23.86 0.93 3.93
CA ARG A 216 24.09 -0.28 3.14
C ARG A 216 23.69 -1.50 3.96
N LEU A 217 23.06 -2.48 3.30
CA LEU A 217 22.75 -3.76 3.91
C LEU A 217 24.04 -4.62 4.03
N ASP A 218 24.78 -4.43 5.12
CA ASP A 218 26.00 -5.18 5.43
C ASP A 218 25.82 -6.08 6.66
N ASP A 219 26.83 -6.90 6.96
CA ASP A 219 26.79 -7.86 8.08
C ASP A 219 26.57 -7.18 9.43
N ALA A 220 27.04 -5.94 9.62
CA ALA A 220 26.87 -5.20 10.86
C ALA A 220 25.41 -4.74 11.04
N LEU A 221 24.78 -4.25 9.96
CA LEU A 221 23.37 -3.89 9.97
C LEU A 221 22.48 -5.12 10.15
N LEU A 222 22.78 -6.23 9.46
CA LEU A 222 22.04 -7.48 9.61
C LEU A 222 22.18 -8.05 11.03
N ALA A 223 23.38 -8.08 11.62
CA ALA A 223 23.56 -8.50 13.00
C ALA A 223 22.82 -7.59 13.99
N ARG A 224 22.70 -6.30 13.71
CA ARG A 224 21.87 -5.39 14.51
C ARG A 224 20.39 -5.74 14.38
N PHE A 225 19.90 -5.96 13.16
CA PHE A 225 18.52 -6.39 12.93
C PHE A 225 18.20 -7.72 13.63
N ASP A 226 19.11 -8.70 13.57
CA ASP A 226 18.94 -10.00 14.23
C ASP A 226 18.85 -9.87 15.75
N ARG A 227 19.62 -8.95 16.37
CA ARG A 227 19.47 -8.65 17.81
C ARG A 227 18.09 -8.11 18.13
N LEU A 228 17.53 -7.26 17.27
CA LEU A 228 16.16 -6.76 17.44
C LEU A 228 15.14 -7.88 17.27
N ALA A 229 15.34 -8.80 16.33
CA ALA A 229 14.43 -9.92 16.10
C ALA A 229 14.44 -10.95 17.25
N THR A 230 15.59 -11.17 17.88
CA THR A 230 15.81 -12.23 18.87
C THR A 230 15.72 -11.79 20.32
N ALA A 231 15.83 -10.49 20.62
CA ALA A 231 15.63 -10.01 21.98
C ALA A 231 14.21 -10.36 22.45
N LEU A 232 14.09 -10.95 23.65
CA LEU A 232 12.82 -11.35 24.22
C LEU A 232 11.98 -10.11 24.59
N PRO A 233 10.64 -10.19 24.60
CA PRO A 233 9.76 -9.06 24.95
C PRO A 233 9.86 -8.55 26.40
N ASP A 234 10.79 -9.06 27.22
CA ASP A 234 10.76 -8.99 28.69
C ASP A 234 11.14 -7.63 29.31
N ASP A 235 11.39 -6.58 28.52
CA ASP A 235 11.71 -5.22 29.02
C ASP A 235 10.69 -4.13 28.59
N ALA A 236 9.55 -4.52 28.02
CA ALA A 236 8.48 -3.55 27.77
C ALA A 236 7.87 -3.11 29.12
N PRO A 237 7.85 -1.80 29.47
CA PRO A 237 7.04 -1.35 30.59
C PRO A 237 5.60 -1.73 30.23
N ALA A 238 4.96 -2.50 31.10
CA ALA A 238 3.54 -2.81 30.97
C ALA A 238 2.81 -1.47 30.79
N ASP A 239 2.38 -1.19 29.56
CA ASP A 239 1.43 -0.13 29.29
C ASP A 239 0.23 -0.48 30.14
N GLY A 240 0.03 0.29 31.20
CA GLY A 240 -1.06 0.13 32.15
C GLY A 240 -2.36 0.21 31.37
N ALA A 241 -2.90 -0.95 31.00
CA ALA A 241 -4.32 -1.07 30.74
C ALA A 241 -5.01 -0.57 32.01
N PRO A 242 -5.81 0.51 31.97
CA PRO A 242 -6.61 0.87 33.11
C PRO A 242 -7.52 -0.32 33.38
N MET A 243 -7.44 -0.86 34.60
CA MET A 243 -8.45 -1.76 35.11
C MET A 243 -9.79 -1.04 34.97
N ASP A 244 -10.64 -1.53 34.06
CA ASP A 244 -12.05 -1.18 34.05
C ASP A 244 -12.57 -1.47 35.46
N GLY A 245 -12.88 -0.39 36.19
CA GLY A 245 -13.50 -0.47 37.49
C GLY A 245 -14.82 -1.22 37.33
N ALA A 246 -14.84 -2.47 37.76
CA ALA A 246 -16.08 -3.19 37.98
C ALA A 246 -16.98 -2.32 38.87
N PRO A 247 -18.24 -2.07 38.48
CA PRO A 247 -19.14 -1.31 39.32
C PRO A 247 -19.38 -2.10 40.61
N MET A 248 -19.17 -1.44 41.75
CA MET A 248 -19.58 -1.96 43.05
C MET A 248 -21.11 -2.05 43.06
N ASP A 249 -21.64 -3.26 43.18
CA ASP A 249 -23.05 -3.52 43.48
C ASP A 249 -23.40 -2.96 44.85
N GLY A 250 -23.86 -1.71 44.87
CA GLY A 250 -24.55 -1.12 46.00
C GLY A 250 -25.95 -1.72 46.11
N THR A 251 -26.14 -2.61 47.09
CA THR A 251 -27.47 -3.08 47.51
C THR A 251 -28.33 -1.87 47.94
N PRO A 252 -29.52 -1.64 47.35
CA PRO A 252 -30.43 -0.62 47.86
C PRO A 252 -31.18 -1.18 49.08
N ALA A 253 -31.08 -0.48 50.21
CA ALA A 253 -31.98 -0.68 51.33
C ALA A 253 -33.40 -0.28 50.92
N GLY A 254 -34.36 -1.16 51.20
CA GLY A 254 -35.76 -1.01 50.83
C GLY A 254 -36.46 0.15 51.53
N GLY A 255 -37.30 0.84 50.76
CA GLY A 255 -38.41 1.65 51.23
C GLY A 255 -39.56 1.49 50.24
N ALA A 256 -40.62 0.79 50.65
CA ALA A 256 -41.89 0.71 49.94
C ALA A 256 -42.85 1.79 50.49
N PRO A 257 -44.09 1.88 50.01
CA PRO A 257 -44.52 2.63 48.83
C PRO A 257 -45.41 3.82 49.24
N VAL A 258 -45.65 4.77 48.33
CA VAL A 258 -46.81 5.66 48.45
C VAL A 258 -47.56 5.61 47.12
N ASP A 259 -48.76 5.05 47.18
CA ASP A 259 -49.79 5.10 46.15
C ASP A 259 -50.15 6.55 45.84
N ASP A 260 -50.21 6.90 44.56
CA ASP A 260 -51.27 7.76 44.03
C ASP A 260 -51.35 7.60 42.50
N ALA A 261 -52.48 7.05 42.06
CA ALA A 261 -53.01 7.13 40.71
C ALA A 261 -54.50 7.54 40.85
N PRO A 262 -55.22 7.96 39.80
CA PRO A 262 -54.83 8.26 38.42
C PRO A 262 -55.45 9.59 37.89
N SER A 263 -55.05 10.02 36.69
CA SER A 263 -55.93 10.84 35.85
C SER A 263 -55.66 10.64 34.35
N ASN A 264 -56.61 9.93 33.76
CA ASN A 264 -56.99 9.79 32.35
C ASN A 264 -56.66 10.95 31.39
N GLY A 265 -56.26 10.56 30.17
CA GLY A 265 -56.21 11.41 28.99
C GLY A 265 -56.07 10.58 27.70
N ARG A 266 -57.13 9.85 27.36
CA ARG A 266 -57.43 9.32 26.01
C ARG A 266 -57.81 10.55 25.15
N ASP A 267 -57.40 10.70 23.88
CA ASP A 267 -58.03 10.05 22.74
C ASP A 267 -57.30 10.34 21.41
N THR A 268 -57.11 9.26 20.62
CA THR A 268 -57.42 9.06 19.18
C THR A 268 -57.09 10.17 18.15
N THR A 269 -56.34 9.91 17.08
CA THR A 269 -56.75 9.32 15.78
C THR A 269 -55.53 9.45 14.84
N GLY A 270 -55.24 8.65 13.81
CA GLY A 270 -56.05 7.71 13.04
C GLY A 270 -55.15 6.77 12.21
N ARG A 271 -55.80 5.70 11.78
CA ARG A 271 -55.33 4.52 11.04
C ARG A 271 -55.89 4.59 9.62
N ALA A 272 -55.11 4.17 8.62
CA ALA A 272 -55.53 3.42 7.43
C ALA A 272 -54.26 3.08 6.62
N SER A 273 -53.80 1.83 6.61
CA SER A 273 -54.25 0.72 5.73
C SER A 273 -53.52 0.78 4.37
N ASP A 274 -52.56 -0.12 4.14
CA ASP A 274 -52.72 -1.48 3.57
C ASP A 274 -52.87 -1.46 2.04
N SER A 275 -51.92 -2.11 1.34
CA SER A 275 -52.16 -3.07 0.24
C SER A 275 -50.87 -3.32 -0.56
N ALA A 276 -50.28 -4.50 -0.35
CA ALA A 276 -49.56 -5.22 -1.40
C ALA A 276 -50.59 -5.88 -2.34
N PRO A 277 -50.19 -6.23 -3.58
CA PRO A 277 -50.24 -7.65 -3.86
C PRO A 277 -49.03 -8.17 -4.65
N ASP A 278 -48.74 -9.43 -4.32
CA ASP A 278 -47.92 -10.41 -5.02
C ASP A 278 -48.77 -11.12 -6.09
N THR A 279 -48.28 -11.22 -7.33
CA THR A 279 -48.65 -12.29 -8.27
C THR A 279 -47.52 -12.51 -9.28
N THR A 280 -47.05 -13.77 -9.31
CA THR A 280 -46.04 -14.37 -10.19
C THR A 280 -46.61 -14.70 -11.61
N PRO A 281 -45.88 -15.36 -12.55
CA PRO A 281 -45.82 -14.95 -13.96
C PRO A 281 -46.67 -15.83 -14.89
N ALA A 282 -46.88 -15.38 -16.13
CA ALA A 282 -47.46 -16.18 -17.21
C ALA A 282 -46.46 -16.39 -18.35
N GLU A 283 -46.20 -17.66 -18.58
CA GLU A 283 -45.57 -18.32 -19.72
C GLU A 283 -46.52 -18.30 -20.95
N GLY A 284 -45.99 -18.22 -22.17
CA GLY A 284 -46.62 -18.84 -23.35
C GLY A 284 -47.00 -17.96 -24.57
N ALA A 285 -46.23 -18.17 -25.65
CA ALA A 285 -46.65 -18.26 -27.06
C ALA A 285 -47.14 -17.01 -27.84
N ARG A 286 -46.30 -16.50 -28.75
CA ARG A 286 -46.36 -16.75 -30.20
C ARG A 286 -45.13 -16.18 -30.92
#